data_AF-A0A7C1KJX3-F1
#
_entry.id   AF-A0A7C1KJX3-F1
#
_cell.length_a   1.000
_cell.length_b   1.000
_cell.length_c   1.000
_cell.angle_alpha   90.00
_cell.angle_beta   90.00
_cell.angle_gamma   90.00
#
_symmetry.space_group_name_H-M   'P 1'
#
loop_
_entity.id
_entity.type
_entity.pdbx_description
1 polymer ?
#
loop_
_entity_poly.entity_id
_entity_poly.type
_entity_poly.pdbx_seq_one_letter_code
_entity_poly.pdbx_strand_id
1 'polypeptide(L)'
;MGQIIFNGGNPLDGCPTDYDEADLILEGMNKGKSEDGPMWCWDCGFKLDYDGDILRVSSRFYPPKTHYGPTWDGTVTFSLLGDELIKKKFDCKTLDDLVKEVELFVQHYIGIIKARLNP
;
A
#
# COMPACT_ATOMS: atom_id res chain seq x y z
N MET A 1 14.54 11.08 -24.73
CA MET A 1 13.69 10.08 -25.41
C MET A 1 14.39 8.74 -25.32
N GLY A 2 13.90 7.83 -24.49
CA GLY A 2 14.42 6.47 -24.39
C GLY A 2 13.75 5.59 -25.44
N GLN A 3 14.53 4.84 -26.21
CA GLN A 3 14.01 3.90 -27.20
C GLN A 3 13.48 2.65 -26.47
N ILE A 4 12.30 2.18 -26.88
CA ILE A 4 11.60 1.05 -26.26
C ILE A 4 12.16 -0.27 -26.79
N ILE A 5 12.32 -1.25 -25.90
CA ILE A 5 12.68 -2.61 -26.26
C ILE A 5 11.44 -3.49 -26.08
N PHE A 6 10.80 -3.84 -27.20
CA PHE A 6 9.71 -4.80 -27.22
C PHE A 6 10.28 -6.22 -27.15
N ASN A 7 10.03 -6.93 -26.06
CA ASN A 7 10.36 -8.34 -25.96
C ASN A 7 9.29 -9.14 -26.74
N GLY A 8 9.66 -9.75 -27.87
CA GLY A 8 8.79 -10.70 -28.59
C GLY A 8 8.25 -10.26 -29.95
N GLY A 9 8.67 -9.12 -30.49
CA GLY A 9 8.36 -8.72 -31.87
C GLY A 9 7.82 -7.30 -32.02
N ASN A 10 7.18 -7.02 -33.15
CA ASN A 10 6.56 -5.72 -33.41
C ASN A 10 5.25 -5.59 -32.62
N PRO A 11 4.92 -4.40 -32.08
CA PRO A 11 3.63 -4.16 -31.44
C PRO A 11 2.48 -4.36 -32.44
N LEU A 12 1.35 -4.86 -31.92
CA LEU A 12 0.09 -4.94 -32.67
C LEU A 12 -0.68 -3.62 -32.55
N ASP A 13 -1.68 -3.45 -33.41
CA ASP A 13 -2.57 -2.29 -33.36
C ASP A 13 -3.22 -2.17 -31.97
N GLY A 14 -3.10 -0.98 -31.37
CA GLY A 14 -3.64 -0.66 -30.04
C GLY A 14 -2.63 -0.84 -28.88
N CYS A 15 -1.41 -1.31 -29.14
CA CYS A 15 -0.32 -1.22 -28.16
C CYS A 15 0.19 0.22 -28.04
N PRO A 16 0.52 0.70 -26.82
CA PRO A 16 1.21 1.98 -26.69
C PRO A 16 2.56 1.94 -27.41
N THR A 17 2.86 3.03 -28.10
CA THR A 17 4.06 3.17 -28.93
C THR A 17 5.18 3.91 -28.23
N ASP A 18 4.87 4.63 -27.14
CA ASP A 18 5.80 5.30 -26.24
C ASP A 18 5.27 5.35 -24.79
N TYR A 19 6.12 5.80 -23.86
CA TYR A 19 5.76 5.91 -22.45
C TYR A 19 4.73 7.02 -22.19
N ASP A 20 4.67 8.05 -23.02
CA ASP A 20 3.70 9.14 -22.85
C ASP A 20 2.28 8.64 -23.16
N GLU A 21 2.13 7.86 -24.24
CA GLU A 21 0.88 7.17 -24.58
C GLU A 21 0.49 6.14 -23.51
N ALA A 22 1.47 5.39 -23.01
CA ALA A 22 1.26 4.41 -21.95
C ALA A 22 0.75 5.08 -20.65
N ASP A 23 1.31 6.23 -20.27
CA ASP A 23 0.90 6.98 -19.08
C ASP A 23 -0.52 7.55 -19.22
N LEU A 24 -0.88 8.11 -20.37
CA LEU A 24 -2.25 8.58 -20.65
C LEU A 24 -3.28 7.44 -20.53
N ILE A 25 -2.91 6.24 -20.99
CA ILE A 25 -3.75 5.05 -20.83
C ILE A 25 -3.90 4.70 -19.35
N LEU A 26 -2.82 4.70 -18.56
CA LEU A 26 -2.88 4.43 -17.12
C LEU A 26 -3.73 5.44 -16.37
N GLU A 27 -3.58 6.73 -16.66
CA GLU A 27 -4.39 7.79 -16.05
C GLU A 27 -5.90 7.53 -16.26
N GLY A 28 -6.28 7.16 -17.48
CA GLY A 28 -7.65 6.78 -17.80
C GLY A 28 -8.11 5.54 -17.03
N MET A 29 -7.28 4.49 -17.02
CA MET A 29 -7.59 3.21 -16.39
C MET A 29 -7.66 3.26 -14.86
N ASN A 30 -6.92 4.16 -14.23
CA ASN A 30 -6.87 4.33 -12.78
C ASN A 30 -7.72 5.50 -12.27
N LYS A 31 -8.39 6.23 -13.17
CA LYS A 31 -9.27 7.33 -12.79
C LYS A 31 -10.32 6.89 -11.76
N GLY A 32 -10.33 7.57 -10.62
CA GLY A 32 -11.30 7.34 -9.54
C GLY A 32 -10.97 6.16 -8.62
N LYS A 33 -9.83 5.49 -8.81
CA LYS A 33 -9.33 4.49 -7.85
C LYS A 33 -8.62 5.17 -6.68
N SER A 34 -8.56 4.48 -5.55
CA SER A 34 -7.75 4.91 -4.40
C SER A 34 -6.27 4.71 -4.69
N GLU A 35 -5.45 5.71 -4.39
CA GLU A 35 -3.97 5.64 -4.51
C GLU A 35 -3.36 4.55 -3.60
N ASP A 36 -4.08 4.16 -2.54
CA ASP A 36 -3.63 3.17 -1.56
C ASP A 36 -4.14 1.74 -1.86
N GLY A 37 -4.82 1.54 -2.99
CA GLY A 37 -5.37 0.25 -3.41
C GLY A 37 -4.74 -0.27 -4.71
N PRO A 38 -5.25 -1.41 -5.24
CA PRO A 38 -4.75 -1.96 -6.50
C PRO A 38 -4.93 -1.01 -7.70
N MET A 39 -3.88 -0.84 -8.49
CA MET A 39 -3.83 0.04 -9.65
C MET A 39 -3.23 -0.69 -10.86
N TRP A 40 -3.61 -0.24 -12.06
CA TRP A 40 -2.91 -0.65 -13.27
C TRP A 40 -1.55 0.02 -13.32
N CYS A 41 -0.52 -0.69 -13.73
CA CYS A 41 0.80 -0.13 -14.02
C CYS A 41 1.44 -0.85 -15.20
N TRP A 42 2.26 -0.12 -15.96
CA TRP A 42 3.12 -0.71 -16.97
C TRP A 42 4.46 -1.11 -16.34
N ASP A 43 4.84 -2.37 -16.45
CA ASP A 43 6.21 -2.85 -16.23
C ASP A 43 7.04 -2.71 -17.53
N CYS A 44 8.35 -2.97 -17.43
CA CYS A 44 9.29 -2.98 -18.53
C CYS A 44 8.75 -3.75 -19.75
N GLY A 45 8.87 -3.12 -20.93
CA GLY A 45 8.36 -3.68 -22.18
C GLY A 45 6.83 -3.67 -22.31
N PHE A 46 6.15 -2.74 -21.62
CA PHE A 46 4.68 -2.59 -21.63
C PHE A 46 3.92 -3.87 -21.26
N LYS A 47 4.44 -4.60 -20.27
CA LYS A 47 3.63 -5.61 -19.60
C LYS A 47 2.67 -4.86 -18.67
N LEU A 48 1.38 -5.20 -18.75
CA LEU A 48 0.35 -4.54 -17.96
C LEU A 48 0.06 -5.35 -16.72
N ASP A 49 0.33 -4.77 -15.55
CA ASP A 49 0.07 -5.40 -14.26
C ASP A 49 -1.07 -4.67 -13.53
N TYR A 50 -1.79 -5.39 -12.67
CA TYR A 50 -2.81 -4.84 -11.78
C TYR A 50 -2.46 -5.19 -10.33
N ASP A 51 -1.67 -4.32 -9.71
CA ASP A 51 -0.99 -4.61 -8.46
C ASP A 51 -1.35 -3.61 -7.35
N GLY A 52 -1.28 -4.07 -6.11
CA GLY A 52 -1.43 -3.27 -4.90
C GLY A 52 -2.05 -4.05 -3.75
N ASP A 53 -1.95 -3.48 -2.55
CA ASP A 53 -2.46 -4.12 -1.34
C ASP A 53 -4.00 -4.05 -1.29
N ILE A 54 -4.65 -5.20 -1.14
CA ILE A 54 -6.09 -5.25 -0.82
C ILE A 54 -6.31 -4.90 0.66
N LEU A 55 -5.45 -5.42 1.53
CA LEU A 55 -5.45 -5.17 2.96
C LEU A 55 -4.15 -4.46 3.34
N ARG A 56 -4.27 -3.28 3.96
CA ARG A 56 -3.15 -2.44 4.36
C ARG A 56 -3.08 -2.28 5.87
N VAL A 57 -1.87 -2.31 6.43
CA VAL A 57 -1.59 -1.86 7.80
C VAL A 57 -0.85 -0.53 7.71
N SER A 58 -1.42 0.53 8.27
CA SER A 58 -0.83 1.86 8.32
C SER A 58 -0.62 2.28 9.78
N SER A 59 0.50 2.93 10.07
CA SER A 59 0.77 3.42 11.42
C SER A 59 1.55 4.71 11.41
N ARG A 60 1.39 5.47 12.50
CA ARG A 60 2.17 6.67 12.78
C ARG A 60 2.32 6.83 14.27
N PHE A 61 3.55 7.04 14.71
CA PHE A 61 3.90 7.24 16.11
C PHE A 61 4.74 8.51 16.28
N TYR A 62 4.55 9.19 17.40
CA TYR A 62 5.25 10.41 17.74
C TYR A 62 6.11 10.16 18.98
N PRO A 63 7.38 10.64 18.98
CA PRO A 63 8.25 10.49 20.14
C PRO A 63 7.81 11.43 21.28
N PRO A 64 8.19 11.11 22.54
CA PRO A 64 8.02 11.99 23.68
C PRO A 64 8.59 13.39 23.41
N LYS A 65 7.74 14.42 23.47
CA LYS A 65 8.10 15.81 23.22
C LYS A 65 7.23 16.74 24.04
N THR A 66 7.74 17.93 24.36
CA THR A 66 7.03 18.96 25.15
C THR A 66 5.61 19.28 24.64
N HIS A 67 5.40 19.24 23.32
CA HIS A 67 4.10 19.52 22.71
C HIS A 67 3.22 18.28 22.47
N TYR A 68 3.80 17.08 22.50
CA TYR A 68 3.11 15.82 22.17
C TYR A 68 2.90 14.90 23.39
N GLY A 69 3.54 15.21 24.52
CA GLY A 69 3.45 14.43 25.75
C GLY A 69 4.74 13.68 26.09
N PRO A 70 4.81 13.11 27.30
CA PRO A 70 6.00 12.41 27.80
C PRO A 70 6.13 10.96 27.30
N THR A 71 5.26 10.51 26.39
CA THR A 71 5.14 9.13 25.94
C THR A 71 5.27 9.02 24.42
N TRP A 72 5.47 7.79 23.95
CA TRP A 72 5.34 7.42 22.56
C TRP A 72 3.87 7.16 22.26
N ASP A 73 3.21 8.11 21.59
CA ASP A 73 1.81 7.97 21.22
C ASP A 73 1.65 7.73 19.72
N GLY A 74 0.50 7.22 19.31
CA GLY A 74 0.24 7.00 17.89
C GLY A 74 -0.94 6.10 17.62
N THR A 75 -1.05 5.65 16.38
CA THR A 75 -2.17 4.80 15.95
C THR A 75 -1.71 3.80 14.91
N VAL A 76 -2.29 2.60 14.98
CA VAL A 76 -2.26 1.59 13.92
C VAL A 76 -3.68 1.44 13.37
N THR A 77 -3.81 1.45 12.05
CA THR A 77 -5.04 1.25 11.31
C THR A 77 -4.88 0.08 10.34
N PHE A 78 -5.83 -0.85 10.34
CA PHE A 78 -6.03 -1.83 9.28
C PHE A 78 -7.12 -1.30 8.34
N SER A 79 -6.84 -1.29 7.04
CA SER A 79 -7.79 -0.85 6.01
C SER A 79 -7.96 -1.91 4.93
N LEU A 80 -9.18 -2.03 4.39
CA LEU A 80 -9.49 -2.88 3.24
C LEU A 80 -9.97 -1.99 2.11
N LEU A 81 -9.26 -1.99 0.97
CA LEU A 81 -9.57 -1.14 -0.18
C LEU A 81 -9.75 0.35 0.18
N GLY A 82 -8.97 0.85 1.14
CA GLY A 82 -9.03 2.23 1.62
C GLY A 82 -9.99 2.47 2.80
N ASP A 83 -10.94 1.57 3.05
CA ASP A 83 -11.87 1.70 4.17
C ASP A 83 -11.23 1.23 5.48
N GLU A 84 -11.29 2.07 6.53
CA GLU A 84 -10.79 1.74 7.86
C GLU A 84 -11.63 0.61 8.48
N LEU A 85 -11.00 -0.54 8.75
CA LEU A 85 -11.64 -1.68 9.41
C LEU A 85 -11.44 -1.65 10.93
N ILE A 86 -10.19 -1.45 11.35
CA ILE A 86 -9.77 -1.50 12.75
C ILE A 86 -8.79 -0.37 13.00
N LYS A 87 -8.97 0.33 14.10
CA LYS A 87 -8.05 1.37 14.58
C LYS A 87 -7.74 1.17 16.04
N LYS A 88 -6.45 1.20 16.41
CA LYS A 88 -6.01 1.19 17.80
C LYS A 88 -5.01 2.30 18.06
N LYS A 89 -5.28 3.09 19.11
CA LYS A 89 -4.35 4.07 19.66
C LYS A 89 -3.36 3.39 20.61
N PHE A 90 -2.13 3.88 20.60
CA PHE A 90 -1.05 3.46 21.50
C PHE A 90 -0.54 4.69 22.26
N ASP A 91 -0.12 4.46 23.50
CA ASP A 91 0.45 5.47 24.39
C ASP A 91 1.38 4.76 25.38
N CYS A 92 2.67 4.67 25.02
CA CYS A 92 3.65 3.84 25.71
C CYS A 92 4.78 4.71 26.30
N LYS A 93 5.24 4.40 27.51
CA LYS A 93 6.30 5.20 28.16
C LYS A 93 7.68 5.02 27.53
N THR A 94 7.95 3.85 26.96
CA THR A 94 9.23 3.51 26.36
C THR A 94 9.05 3.07 24.91
N LEU A 95 10.11 3.18 24.12
CA LEU A 95 10.10 2.71 22.73
C LEU A 95 9.96 1.18 22.68
N ASP A 96 10.57 0.47 23.62
CA ASP A 96 10.50 -0.99 23.70
C ASP A 96 9.06 -1.47 23.96
N ASP A 97 8.35 -0.81 24.88
CA ASP A 97 6.93 -1.08 25.14
C ASP A 97 6.08 -0.83 23.89
N LEU A 98 6.34 0.28 23.18
CA LEU A 98 5.63 0.60 21.93
C LEU A 98 5.82 -0.51 20.90
N VAL A 99 7.07 -0.87 20.59
CA VAL A 99 7.40 -1.89 19.59
C VAL A 99 6.71 -3.20 19.94
N LYS A 100 6.86 -3.64 21.19
CA LYS A 100 6.26 -4.89 21.68
C LYS A 100 4.74 -4.88 21.55
N GLU A 101 4.07 -3.82 21.99
CA GLU A 101 2.61 -3.75 21.97
C GLU A 101 2.05 -3.68 20.54
N VAL A 102 2.72 -2.94 19.65
CA VAL A 102 2.34 -2.80 18.25
C VAL A 102 2.51 -4.14 17.53
N GLU A 103 3.65 -4.81 17.69
CA GLU A 103 3.88 -6.13 17.09
C GLU A 103 2.88 -7.17 17.57
N LEU A 104 2.60 -7.23 18.89
CA LEU A 104 1.59 -8.13 19.44
C LEU A 104 0.20 -7.86 18.84
N PHE A 105 -0.18 -6.58 18.73
CA PHE A 105 -1.46 -6.20 18.13
C PHE A 105 -1.54 -6.60 16.66
N VAL A 106 -0.49 -6.33 15.87
CA VAL A 106 -0.47 -6.65 14.44
C VAL A 106 -0.47 -8.16 14.20
N GLN A 107 0.36 -8.91 14.93
CA GLN A 107 0.44 -10.37 14.81
C GLN A 107 -0.87 -11.06 15.18
N HIS A 108 -1.59 -10.54 16.20
CA HIS A 108 -2.91 -11.04 16.57
C HIS A 108 -3.88 -10.98 15.38
N TYR A 109 -3.98 -9.84 14.69
CA TYR A 109 -4.88 -9.69 13.55
C TYR A 109 -4.40 -10.45 12.30
N ILE A 110 -3.09 -10.55 12.07
CA ILE A 110 -2.55 -11.44 11.02
C ILE A 110 -3.03 -12.88 11.24
N GLY A 111 -2.96 -13.38 12.48
CA GLY A 111 -3.44 -14.73 12.83
C GLY A 111 -4.94 -14.91 12.54
N ILE A 112 -5.77 -13.94 12.96
CA ILE A 112 -7.22 -13.97 12.71
C ILE A 112 -7.53 -13.98 11.21
N ILE A 113 -6.87 -13.11 10.45
CA ILE A 113 -7.12 -12.96 9.02
C ILE A 113 -6.72 -14.23 8.27
N LYS A 114 -5.53 -14.78 8.55
CA LYS A 114 -5.08 -16.05 7.97
C LYS A 114 -6.04 -17.20 8.26
N ALA A 115 -6.51 -17.32 9.50
CA ALA A 115 -7.45 -18.37 9.89
C ALA A 115 -8.81 -18.26 9.20
N ARG A 116 -9.22 -17.05 8.78
CA ARG A 116 -10.49 -16.83 8.05
C ARG A 116 -10.36 -17.03 6.54
N LEU A 117 -9.21 -16.67 5.97
CA LEU A 117 -8.97 -16.75 4.52
C LEU A 117 -8.52 -18.13 4.05
N ASN A 118 -7.95 -18.94 4.94
CA ASN A 118 -7.58 -20.33 4.68
C ASN A 118 -8.45 -21.29 5.51
N PRO A 119 -9.74 -21.47 5.15
CA PRO A 119 -10.64 -22.40 5.84
C PRO A 119 -10.24 -23.87 5.63
#